data_AF-A0A1Q6IQA1-F1
#
_entry.id   AF-A0A1Q6IQA1-F1
#
_cell.length_a   1.000
_cell.length_b   1.000
_cell.length_c   1.000
_cell.angle_alpha   90.00
_cell.angle_beta   90.00
_cell.angle_gamma   90.00
#
_symmetry.space_group_name_H-M   'P 1'
#
loop_
_entity.id
_entity.type
_entity.pdbx_description
1 polymer ?
#
loop_
_entity_poly.entity_id
_entity_poly.type
_entity_poly.pdbx_seq_one_letter_code
_entity_poly.pdbx_strand_id
1 'polypeptide(L)'
;MLALFSSVDEVKTALPSIRIIGLDKPGSTSTVHWHISDSSDRQAVLEIVDGIPHFYDNPVGILTNSPGFGWQLTNRNNYINLFSGGVAPTP
;
A
#
# COMPACT_ATOMS: atom_id res chain seq x y z
N MET A 1 4.13 -13.88 4.74
CA MET A 1 3.37 -13.79 3.47
C MET A 1 3.91 -14.78 2.45
N LEU A 2 5.09 -14.56 1.87
CA LEU A 2 5.64 -15.40 0.79
C LEU A 2 5.82 -16.89 1.11
N ALA A 3 6.08 -17.26 2.36
CA ALA A 3 6.30 -18.66 2.74
C ALA A 3 5.00 -19.46 3.01
N LEU A 4 3.85 -18.79 3.14
CA LEU A 4 2.62 -19.41 3.66
C LEU A 4 1.42 -19.28 2.74
N PHE A 5 1.46 -18.38 1.75
CA PHE A 5 0.31 -18.05 0.91
C PHE A 5 0.69 -18.00 -0.56
N SER A 6 -0.26 -18.38 -1.42
CA SER A 6 -0.13 -18.44 -2.87
C SER A 6 -0.85 -17.29 -3.59
N SER A 7 -1.77 -16.58 -2.91
CA SER A 7 -2.58 -15.50 -3.49
C SER A 7 -2.81 -14.34 -2.52
N VAL A 8 -3.16 -13.17 -3.07
CA VAL A 8 -3.57 -11.97 -2.33
C VAL A 8 -4.81 -12.25 -1.48
N ASP A 9 -5.76 -13.05 -2.00
CA ASP A 9 -7.00 -13.37 -1.28
C ASP A 9 -6.76 -14.30 -0.07
N GLU A 10 -5.80 -15.23 -0.15
CA GLU A 10 -5.37 -16.02 1.01
C GLU A 10 -4.77 -15.13 2.10
N VAL A 11 -3.92 -14.16 1.74
CA VAL A 11 -3.37 -13.19 2.71
C VAL A 11 -4.50 -12.38 3.35
N LYS A 12 -5.43 -11.86 2.55
CA LYS A 12 -6.58 -11.07 3.03
C LYS A 12 -7.45 -11.87 4.00
N THR A 13 -7.67 -13.14 3.71
CA THR A 13 -8.46 -14.06 4.54
C THR A 13 -7.76 -14.38 5.87
N ALA A 14 -6.44 -14.55 5.87
CA ALA A 14 -5.67 -14.87 7.07
C ALA A 14 -5.46 -13.66 7.99
N LEU A 15 -5.46 -12.43 7.44
CA LEU A 15 -5.09 -11.20 8.15
C LEU A 15 -5.80 -10.96 9.48
N PRO A 16 -7.12 -11.20 9.65
CA PRO A 16 -7.81 -11.01 10.93
C PRO A 16 -7.26 -11.88 12.07
N SER A 17 -6.58 -12.98 11.75
CA SER A 17 -5.95 -13.88 12.72
C SER A 17 -4.48 -13.52 13.02
N ILE A 18 -3.91 -12.53 12.32
CA ILE A 18 -2.50 -12.16 12.40
C ILE A 18 -2.36 -10.89 13.24
N ARG A 19 -1.46 -10.93 14.21
CA ARG A 19 -1.06 -9.74 14.97
C ARG A 19 0.34 -9.30 14.56
N ILE A 20 0.48 -8.06 14.12
CA ILE A 20 1.78 -7.45 13.82
C ILE A 20 2.26 -6.68 15.05
N ILE A 21 3.47 -6.98 15.51
CA ILE A 21 4.10 -6.33 16.68
C ILE A 21 5.51 -5.88 16.32
N GLY A 22 5.93 -4.72 16.86
CA GLY A 22 7.33 -4.32 16.85
C GLY A 22 8.10 -5.07 17.94
N LEU A 23 9.24 -5.66 17.59
CA LEU A 23 10.11 -6.38 18.53
C LEU A 23 11.25 -5.51 19.07
N ASP A 24 11.52 -4.37 18.43
CA ASP A 24 12.56 -3.45 18.88
C ASP A 24 12.11 -2.65 20.09
N LYS A 25 13.04 -1.84 20.62
CA LYS A 25 12.71 -0.88 21.66
C LYS A 25 11.55 0.02 21.19
N PRO A 26 10.59 0.36 22.08
CA PRO A 26 9.52 1.29 21.75
C PRO A 26 10.07 2.57 21.10
N GLY A 27 9.49 2.97 19.97
CA GLY A 27 9.93 4.12 19.18
C GLY A 27 11.14 3.88 18.26
N SER A 28 11.69 2.67 18.23
CA SER A 28 12.80 2.29 17.32
C SER A 28 12.38 1.40 16.16
N THR A 29 11.20 0.77 16.23
CA THR A 29 10.67 -0.04 15.12
C THR A 29 10.26 0.86 13.96
N SER A 30 10.72 0.53 12.77
CA SER A 30 10.34 1.21 11.54
C SER A 30 8.84 1.09 11.28
N THR A 31 8.21 2.21 10.93
CA THR A 31 6.86 2.20 10.36
C THR A 31 6.92 1.61 8.96
N VAL A 32 6.15 0.55 8.72
CA VAL A 32 6.13 -0.16 7.44
C VAL A 32 4.70 -0.37 6.95
N HIS A 33 4.57 -0.42 5.63
CA HIS A 33 3.40 -0.86 4.90
C HIS A 33 3.84 -1.72 3.72
N TRP A 34 2.95 -2.56 3.21
CA TRP A 34 3.30 -3.54 2.18
C TRP A 34 2.43 -3.38 0.94
N HIS A 35 3.08 -3.44 -0.22
CA HIS A 35 2.43 -3.74 -1.49
C HIS A 35 2.55 -5.24 -1.75
N ILE A 36 1.42 -5.88 -2.03
CA ILE A 36 1.31 -7.32 -2.23
C ILE A 36 0.65 -7.54 -3.58
N SER A 37 1.22 -8.41 -4.40
CA SER A 37 0.69 -8.78 -5.72
C SER A 37 0.87 -10.28 -5.96
N ASP A 38 -0.02 -10.87 -6.75
CA ASP A 38 0.10 -12.27 -7.20
C ASP A 38 0.02 -12.38 -8.74
N SER A 39 0.07 -13.61 -9.26
CA SER A 39 0.05 -13.89 -10.70
C SER A 39 -1.32 -13.68 -11.37
N SER A 40 -2.37 -13.37 -10.62
CA SER A 40 -3.71 -13.10 -11.14
C SER A 40 -3.95 -11.60 -11.40
N ASP A 41 -2.89 -10.80 -11.40
CA ASP A 41 -2.91 -9.33 -11.44
C ASP A 41 -3.65 -8.66 -10.28
N ARG A 42 -4.03 -9.43 -9.25
CA ARG A 42 -4.59 -8.89 -8.01
C ARG A 42 -3.47 -8.22 -7.23
N GLN A 43 -3.77 -7.02 -6.72
CA GLN A 43 -2.83 -6.20 -5.96
C GLN A 43 -3.52 -5.62 -4.75
N ALA A 44 -2.79 -5.51 -3.66
CA ALA A 44 -3.27 -4.96 -2.41
C ALA A 44 -2.21 -4.17 -1.66
N VAL A 45 -2.69 -3.28 -0.78
CA VAL A 45 -1.88 -2.56 0.19
C VAL A 45 -2.30 -2.97 1.60
N LEU A 46 -1.33 -3.28 2.45
CA LEU A 46 -1.51 -3.49 3.89
C LEU A 46 -0.87 -2.34 4.66
N GLU A 47 -1.68 -1.59 5.41
CA GLU A 47 -1.23 -0.54 6.34
C GLU A 47 -1.61 -0.89 7.78
N ILE A 48 -0.76 -0.57 8.74
CA ILE A 48 -1.06 -0.74 10.17
C ILE A 48 -1.31 0.64 10.78
N VAL A 49 -2.56 0.92 11.14
CA VAL A 49 -2.98 2.21 11.70
C VAL A 49 -3.46 1.96 13.12
N ASP A 50 -2.85 2.62 14.10
CA ASP A 50 -3.17 2.43 15.53
C ASP A 50 -3.14 0.96 15.99
N GLY A 51 -2.24 0.16 15.40
CA GLY A 51 -2.10 -1.27 15.66
C GLY A 51 -3.15 -2.16 14.97
N ILE A 52 -4.03 -1.58 14.16
CA ILE A 52 -5.07 -2.28 13.41
C ILE A 52 -4.59 -2.50 11.96
N PRO A 53 -4.62 -3.73 11.44
CA PRO A 53 -4.30 -3.99 10.04
C PRO A 53 -5.45 -3.56 9.12
N HIS A 54 -5.15 -2.71 8.14
CA HIS A 54 -6.05 -2.26 7.09
C HIS A 54 -5.58 -2.81 5.73
N PHE A 55 -6.47 -3.49 5.02
CA PHE A 55 -6.20 -4.09 3.73
C PHE A 55 -7.02 -3.41 2.64
N TYR A 56 -6.34 -2.89 1.63
CA TYR A 56 -6.95 -2.17 0.51
C TYR A 56 -6.69 -2.92 -0.79
N ASP A 57 -7.70 -3.07 -1.65
CA ASP A 57 -7.47 -3.45 -3.04
C ASP A 57 -6.72 -2.29 -3.74
N ASN A 58 -5.69 -2.59 -4.53
CA ASN A 58 -4.82 -1.60 -5.18
C ASN A 58 -4.99 -1.60 -6.71
N PRO A 59 -6.06 -0.97 -7.24
CA PRO A 59 -6.30 -0.95 -8.70
C PRO A 59 -5.30 -0.07 -9.47
N VAL A 60 -4.50 0.74 -8.78
CA VAL A 60 -3.50 1.63 -9.40
C VAL A 60 -2.11 1.02 -9.46
N GLY A 61 -1.88 -0.07 -8.72
CA GLY A 61 -0.62 -0.81 -8.67
C GLY A 61 0.59 -0.05 -8.15
N ILE A 62 0.36 1.02 -7.37
CA ILE A 62 1.42 1.84 -6.78
C ILE A 62 1.28 1.94 -5.27
N LEU A 63 2.41 2.04 -4.57
CA LEU A 63 2.53 2.37 -3.16
C LEU A 63 3.85 3.11 -2.94
N THR A 64 3.87 4.13 -2.08
CA THR A 64 5.08 4.91 -1.78
C THR A 64 5.33 4.99 -0.28
N ASN A 65 4.92 6.06 0.39
CA ASN A 65 5.07 6.28 1.83
C ASN A 65 3.87 7.11 2.32
N SER A 66 3.95 7.60 3.55
CA SER A 66 2.92 8.43 4.19
C SER A 66 2.55 9.67 3.35
N PRO A 67 1.29 10.16 3.44
CA PRO A 67 0.18 9.65 4.24
C PRO A 67 -0.44 8.36 3.69
N GLY A 68 -1.45 7.81 4.37
CA GLY A 68 -2.02 6.49 4.06
C GLY A 68 -2.62 6.36 2.66
N PHE A 69 -2.79 5.12 2.20
CA PHE A 69 -3.14 4.79 0.82
C PHE A 69 -4.47 5.43 0.36
N GLY A 70 -5.50 5.46 1.21
CA GLY A 70 -6.77 6.13 0.89
C GLY A 70 -6.64 7.63 0.61
N TRP A 71 -5.72 8.30 1.32
CA TRP A 71 -5.39 9.70 1.01
C TRP A 71 -4.70 9.82 -0.34
N GLN A 72 -3.74 8.94 -0.65
CA GLN A 72 -3.03 8.95 -1.93
C GLN A 72 -3.99 8.76 -3.11
N LEU A 73 -4.97 7.85 -2.98
CA LEU A 73 -6.03 7.67 -3.97
C LEU A 73 -6.89 8.92 -4.14
N THR A 74 -7.21 9.62 -3.04
CA THR A 74 -7.95 10.88 -3.08
C THR A 74 -7.13 11.98 -3.74
N ASN A 75 -5.84 12.11 -3.37
CA ASN A 75 -4.92 13.12 -3.90
C ASN A 75 -4.72 12.96 -5.41
N ARG A 76 -4.72 11.73 -5.93
CA ARG A 76 -4.64 11.46 -7.37
C ARG A 76 -5.71 12.20 -8.18
N ASN A 77 -6.90 12.41 -7.61
CA ASN A 77 -7.99 13.12 -8.31
C ASN A 77 -7.66 14.58 -8.65
N ASN A 78 -6.66 15.18 -7.99
CA ASN A 78 -6.18 16.53 -8.32
C ASN A 78 -5.44 16.59 -9.67
N TYR A 79 -5.09 15.45 -10.25
CA TYR A 79 -4.18 15.36 -11.41
C TYR A 79 -4.80 14.71 -12.64
N ILE A 80 -6.13 14.59 -12.70
CA ILE A 80 -6.83 13.97 -13.85
C ILE A 80 -6.63 14.69 -15.19
N ASN A 81 -6.17 15.95 -15.14
CA ASN A 81 -5.92 16.79 -16.31
C ASN A 81 -4.42 16.93 -16.63
N LEU A 82 -3.57 16.07 -16.06
CA LEU A 82 -2.18 15.97 -16.50
C LEU A 82 -2.11 15.18 -17.82
N PHE A 83 -1.46 15.78 -18.82
CA PHE A 83 -1.20 15.16 -20.11
C PHE A 83 0.30 15.10 -20.36
N SER A 84 0.74 14.13 -21.17
CA SER A 84 2.12 14.11 -21.65
C SER A 84 2.38 15.35 -22.51
N GLY A 85 3.36 16.17 -22.11
CA GLY A 85 3.78 17.37 -22.84
C GLY A 85 5.15 17.83 -22.35
N GLY A 86 5.92 18.47 -23.22
CA GLY A 86 7.16 19.16 -22.84
C GLY A 86 6.88 20.61 -22.49
N VAL A 87 7.53 21.14 -21.45
CA VAL A 87 7.59 22.59 -21.23
C VAL A 87 8.37 23.15 -22.42
N ALA A 88 7.74 23.97 -23.27
CA ALA A 88 8.49 24.71 -24.28
C ALA A 88 9.54 25.56 -23.55
N PRO A 89 10.81 25.60 -23.98
CA PRO A 89 11.80 26.47 -23.36
C PRO A 89 11.24 27.90 -23.31
N THR A 90 11.29 28.53 -22.14
CA THR A 90 10.98 29.95 -22.03
C THR A 90 12.03 30.74 -22.83
N PRO A 91 11.63 31.78 -23.59
CA PRO A 91 12.55 32.61 -24.38
C PRO A 91 13.69 33.19 -23.54
#